data_AF-A0A529YLI9-F1
#
_entry.id   AF-A0A529YLI9-F1
#
_cell.length_a   1.000
_cell.length_b   1.000
_cell.length_c   1.000
_cell.angle_alpha   90.00
_cell.angle_beta   90.00
_cell.angle_gamma   90.00
#
_symmetry.space_group_name_H-M   'P 1'
#
loop_
_entity.id
_entity.type
_entity.pdbx_description
1 polymer ?
#
loop_
_entity_poly.entity_id
_entity_poly.type
_entity_poly.pdbx_seq_one_letter_code
_entity_poly.pdbx_strand_id
1 'polypeptide(L)' 'ADEIFSTGNHSKVVPVTRIESRDLQPGPVAKKARELYWEWAHSTSAA' A
#
# COMPACT_ATOMS: atom_id res chain seq x y z
N ALA A 1 -14.99 4.81 4.67
CA ALA A 1 -13.77 3.99 4.61
C ALA A 1 -12.87 4.37 5.77
N ASP A 2 -12.34 3.36 6.45
CA ASP A 2 -11.41 3.50 7.58
C ASP A 2 -9.97 3.71 7.10
N GLU A 3 -9.61 3.18 5.93
CA GLU A 3 -8.33 3.41 5.26
C GLU A 3 -8.51 3.53 3.74
N ILE A 4 -7.59 4.27 3.09
CA ILE A 4 -7.53 4.45 1.64
C ILE A 4 -6.06 4.27 1.22
N PHE A 5 -5.81 3.53 0.15
CA PHE A 5 -4.49 3.39 -0.44
C PHE A 5 -4.61 3.23 -1.96
N SER A 6 -3.59 3.68 -2.69
CA SER A 6 -3.52 3.55 -4.14
C SER A 6 -2.57 2.43 -4.56
N THR A 7 -2.87 1.83 -5.70
CA THR A 7 -1.99 0.88 -6.37
C THR A 7 -1.51 1.43 -7.71
N GLY A 8 -0.23 1.33 -8.00
CA GLY A 8 0.30 1.82 -9.28
C GLY A 8 1.73 1.40 -9.56
N ASN A 9 2.23 1.73 -10.75
CA ASN A 9 3.57 1.32 -11.15
C ASN A 9 4.66 2.05 -10.36
N HIS A 10 4.37 3.30 -9.96
CA HIS A 10 5.20 4.10 -9.06
C HIS A 10 4.82 3.81 -7.60
N SER A 11 5.79 3.42 -6.78
CA SER A 11 5.65 3.16 -5.33
C SER A 11 4.70 2.02 -4.89
N LYS A 12 4.02 1.36 -5.84
CA LYS A 12 3.31 0.08 -5.72
C LYS A 12 2.07 0.14 -4.86
N VAL A 13 2.23 0.22 -3.54
CA VAL A 13 1.13 0.34 -2.56
C VAL A 13 1.45 1.53 -1.66
N VAL A 14 0.63 2.58 -1.71
CA VAL A 14 0.85 3.85 -1.00
C VAL A 14 -0.39 4.25 -0.20
N PRO A 15 -0.29 4.48 1.12
CA PRO A 15 -1.42 4.95 1.91
C PRO A 15 -1.77 6.40 1.56
N VAL A 16 -3.07 6.70 1.50
CA VAL A 16 -3.58 8.07 1.38
C VAL A 16 -3.83 8.60 2.79
N THR A 17 -3.08 9.63 3.19
CA THR A 17 -3.17 10.23 4.53
C THR A 17 -4.10 11.43 4.60
N ARG A 18 -4.64 11.90 3.47
CA ARG A 18 -5.65 12.96 3.43
C ARG A 18 -6.48 12.89 2.15
N ILE A 19 -7.78 13.07 2.27
CA ILE A 19 -8.71 13.27 1.15
C ILE A 19 -9.56 14.49 1.43
N GLU A 20 -9.52 15.47 0.53
CA GLU A 20 -10.11 16.79 0.74
C GLU A 20 -9.64 17.42 2.07
N SER A 21 -10.56 17.64 3.01
CA SER A 21 -10.32 18.17 4.36
C SER A 21 -10.21 17.09 5.44
N ARG A 22 -10.34 15.80 5.10
CA ARG A 22 -10.28 14.69 6.05
C ARG A 22 -8.87 14.10 6.11
N ASP A 23 -8.22 14.24 7.26
CA ASP A 23 -7.00 13.51 7.59
C ASP A 23 -7.28 12.04 7.92
N LEU A 24 -6.37 11.17 7.52
CA LEU A 24 -6.44 9.72 7.66
C LEU A 24 -5.12 9.19 8.18
N GLN A 25 -5.17 8.20 9.07
CA GLN A 25 -3.99 7.45 9.46
C GLN A 25 -3.73 6.32 8.47
N PRO A 26 -2.46 5.99 8.16
CA PRO A 26 -2.14 4.75 7.47
C PRO A 26 -2.70 3.55 8.25
N GLY A 27 -3.48 2.73 7.56
CA GLY A 27 -4.16 1.59 8.19
C GLY A 27 -3.41 0.27 8.07
N PRO A 28 -3.83 -0.74 8.86
CA PRO A 28 -3.19 -2.05 8.90
C PRO A 28 -3.34 -2.85 7.60
N VAL A 29 -4.41 -2.66 6.81
CA VAL A 29 -4.59 -3.39 5.54
C VAL A 29 -3.67 -2.83 4.48
N ALA A 30 -3.54 -1.49 4.38
CA ALA A 30 -2.59 -0.87 3.46
C ALA A 30 -1.14 -1.34 3.74
N LYS A 31 -0.78 -1.45 5.03
CA LYS A 31 0.52 -2.00 5.45
C LYS A 31 0.68 -3.46 5.03
N LYS A 32 -0.30 -4.32 5.31
CA LYS A 32 -0.22 -5.75 4.95
C LYS A 32 -0.17 -5.96 3.44
N ALA A 33 -0.93 -5.18 2.67
CA ALA A 33 -0.90 -5.23 1.21
C ALA A 33 0.50 -4.89 0.66
N ARG A 34 1.15 -3.86 1.22
CA ARG A 34 2.53 -3.49 0.86
C ARG A 34 3.53 -4.59 1.19
N GLU A 35 3.42 -5.19 2.38
CA GLU A 35 4.27 -6.31 2.81
C GLU A 35 4.14 -7.51 1.86
N LEU A 36 2.91 -7.94 1.56
CA LEU A 36 2.65 -9.05 0.63
C LEU A 36 3.18 -8.77 -0.78
N TYR A 37 3.00 -7.54 -1.27
CA TYR A 37 3.53 -7.15 -2.58
C TYR A 37 5.06 -7.24 -2.62
N TRP A 38 5.74 -6.81 -1.55
CA TRP A 38 7.20 -6.94 -1.45
C TRP A 38 7.66 -8.37 -1.24
N GLU A 39 6.98 -9.17 -0.44
CA GLU A 39 7.27 -10.60 -0.31
C GLU A 39 7.22 -11.30 -1.67
N TRP A 40 6.14 -11.11 -2.42
CA TRP A 40 5.99 -11.63 -3.79
C TRP A 40 7.09 -11.10 -4.72
N ALA A 41 7.34 -9.79 -4.74
CA ALA A 41 8.32 -9.18 -5.65
C ALA A 41 9.75 -9.69 -5.42
N HIS A 42 10.09 -10.05 -4.17
CA HIS A 42 11.39 -10.59 -3.80
C HIS A 42 11.43 -12.12 -3.74
N SER A 43 10.29 -12.81 -3.85
CA SER A 43 10.20 -14.28 -3.78
C SER A 43 10.82 -15.01 -4.98
N THR A 44 11.32 -14.28 -5.98
CA THR A 44 11.89 -14.86 -7.21
C THR A 44 13.39 -14.57 -7.30
N SER A 45 14.24 -15.58 -7.06
CA SER A 45 15.38 -15.82 -7.96
C SER A 45 14.78 -16.26 -9.29
N ALA A 46 15.08 -15.51 -10.36
CA ALA A 46 14.56 -15.78 -11.69
C ALA A 46 14.73 -17.26 -12.09
N ALA A 47 13.65 -17.84 -12.65
CA ALA A 47 13.75 -19.02 -13.51
C ALA A 47 14.47 -18.64 -14.81
#